data_AF-A0A6M1S708-F1
#
_entry.id   AF-A0A6M1S708-F1
#
_cell.length_a   1.000
_cell.length_b   1.000
_cell.length_c   1.000
_cell.angle_alpha   90.00
_cell.angle_beta   90.00
_cell.angle_gamma   90.00
#
_symmetry.space_group_name_H-M   'P 1'
#
loop_
_entity.id
_entity.type
_entity.pdbx_description
1 polymer ?
#
loop_
_entity_poly.entity_id
_entity_poly.type
_entity_poly.pdbx_seq_one_letter_code
_entity_poly.pdbx_strand_id
1 'polypeptide(L)' 'MVSAIWKDTTIATSDETVIVEGNHYFPPSGVDLSLLEMS' A
#
# COMPACT_ATOMS: atom_id res chain seq x y z
N MET A 1 0.00 -7.61 -9.59
CA MET A 1 0.75 -7.19 -8.39
C MET A 1 1.16 -5.74 -8.51
N VAL A 2 0.68 -4.90 -7.59
CA VAL A 2 1.01 -3.48 -7.48
C VAL A 2 1.80 -3.27 -6.19
N SER A 3 2.79 -2.37 -6.20
CA SER A 3 3.63 -2.07 -5.04
C SER A 3 3.77 -0.56 -4.85
N ALA A 4 3.65 -0.10 -3.60
CA ALA A 4 3.94 1.25 -3.18
C ALA A 4 5.32 1.27 -2.51
N ILE A 5 6.22 2.11 -3.02
CA ILE A 5 7.61 2.21 -2.56
C ILE A 5 7.87 3.63 -2.07
N TRP A 6 8.43 3.75 -0.87
CA TRP A 6 8.84 5.00 -0.26
C TRP A 6 10.25 4.86 0.30
N LYS A 7 11.17 5.76 -0.09
CA LYS A 7 12.59 5.75 0.34
C LYS A 7 13.20 4.34 0.27
N ASP A 8 13.09 3.71 -0.90
CA ASP A 8 13.60 2.35 -1.17
C ASP A 8 12.97 1.22 -0.32
N THR A 9 11.94 1.53 0.47
CA THR A 9 11.19 0.55 1.27
C THR A 9 9.82 0.30 0.63
N THR A 10 9.43 -0.97 0.48
CA THR A 10 8.07 -1.32 0.07
C THR A 10 7.14 -1.17 1.27
N ILE A 11 6.17 -0.26 1.18
CA ILE A 11 5.23 0.04 2.29
C ILE A 11 3.86 -0.63 2.10
N ALA A 12 3.53 -0.99 0.86
CA ALA A 12 2.34 -1.78 0.55
C ALA A 12 2.54 -2.61 -0.73
N THR A 13 1.99 -3.82 -0.76
CA THR A 13 1.95 -4.68 -1.94
C THR A 13 0.68 -5.52 -1.95
N SER A 14 0.00 -5.61 -3.08
CA SER A 14 -1.20 -6.44 -3.21
C SER A 14 -1.55 -6.70 -4.68
N ASP A 15 -2.24 -7.81 -4.92
CA ASP A 15 -2.95 -8.08 -6.17
C ASP A 15 -4.40 -7.57 -6.15
N GLU A 16 -4.91 -7.19 -4.97
CA GLU A 16 -6.31 -6.85 -4.72
C GLU A 16 -6.51 -5.33 -4.50
N THR A 17 -5.77 -4.50 -5.22
CA THR A 17 -5.93 -3.03 -5.13
C THR A 17 -7.19 -2.56 -5.87
N VAL A 18 -7.84 -1.52 -5.35
CA VAL A 18 -8.94 -0.82 -6.03
C VAL A 18 -8.43 0.48 -6.65
N ILE A 19 -8.86 0.79 -7.86
CA ILE A 19 -8.53 2.06 -8.52
C ILE A 19 -9.67 3.05 -8.33
N VAL A 20 -9.38 4.21 -7.74
CA VAL A 20 -10.32 5.32 -7.59
C VAL A 20 -9.67 6.58 -8.13
N GLU A 21 -10.32 7.20 -9.12
CA GLU A 21 -9.79 8.40 -9.81
C GLU A 21 -8.36 8.24 -10.35
N GLY A 22 -8.02 7.02 -10.79
CA GLY A 22 -6.69 6.68 -11.31
C GLY A 22 -5.64 6.34 -10.25
N ASN A 23 -5.96 6.44 -8.95
CA ASN A 23 -5.06 6.09 -7.86
C ASN A 23 -5.33 4.67 -7.33
N HIS A 24 -4.28 3.95 -6.96
CA HIS A 24 -4.39 2.63 -6.34
C HIS A 24 -4.58 2.75 -4.82
N TYR A 25 -5.63 2.12 -4.31
CA TYR A 25 -5.89 1.94 -2.89
C TYR A 25 -5.65 0.48 -2.50
N PHE A 26 -4.79 0.29 -1.52
CA PHE A 26 -4.40 -1.03 -1.04
C PHE A 26 -5.35 -1.50 0.07
N PRO A 27 -5.75 -2.79 0.08
CA PRO A 27 -6.46 -3.34 1.23
C PRO A 27 -5.53 -3.36 2.46
N PRO A 28 -6.09 -3.39 3.69
CA PRO A 28 -5.27 -3.43 4.91
C PRO A 28 -4.28 -4.61 4.96
N SER A 29 -4.64 -5.75 4.37
CA SER A 29 -3.78 -6.94 4.25
C SER A 29 -2.55 -6.72 3.38
N GLY A 30 -2.59 -5.72 2.49
CA GLY A 30 -1.48 -5.36 1.61
C GLY A 30 -0.58 -4.27 2.16
N VAL A 31 -0.85 -3.73 3.34
CA VAL A 31 -0.06 -2.63 3.94
C VAL A 31 0.81 -3.16 5.07
N ASP A 32 2.08 -2.76 5.11
CA ASP A 32 2.96 -3.08 6.24
C ASP A 32 2.64 -2.16 7.44
N LEU A 33 1.85 -2.70 8.37
CA LEU A 33 1.44 -1.99 9.58
C LEU A 33 2.59 -1.64 10.51
N SER A 34 3.75 -2.30 10.40
CA SER A 34 4.93 -1.98 11.25
C SER A 34 5.56 -0.62 10.90
N LEU A 35 5.25 -0.10 9.72
CA LEU A 35 5.71 1.19 9.21
C LEU A 35 4.70 2.32 9.43
N LEU A 36 3.58 2.04 10.12
CA LEU A 36 2.55 3.01 10.44
C LEU A 36 2.61 3.41 11.92
N GLU A 37 2.35 4.69 12.18
CA GLU A 37 2.11 5.22 13.51
C GLU A 37 0.66 5.67 13.61
N MET A 38 0.00 5.39 14.74
CA MET A 38 -1.31 6.00 15.00
C MET A 38 -1.11 7.45 15.41
N SER A 39 -1.68 8.39 14.64
CA SER A 39 -1.69 9.82 14.97
C SER A 39 -2.70 10.18 16.04
#